data_AF-L2G115-F1
#
_entry.id   AF-L2G115-F1
#
_cell.length_a   1.000
_cell.length_b   1.000
_cell.length_c   1.000
_cell.angle_alpha   90.00
_cell.angle_beta   90.00
_cell.angle_gamma   90.00
#
_symmetry.space_group_name_H-M   'P 1'
#
loop_
_entity.id
_entity.type
_entity.pdbx_description
1 polymer ?
#
loop_
_entity_poly.entity_id
_entity_poly.type
_entity_poly.pdbx_seq_one_letter_code
_entity_poly.pdbx_strand_id
1 'polypeptide(L)'
;MPLIIVSGLPTSGKTHRAKQLQAHLAKRIAAAAADSSSSSKQPPYRLHYISDSTLSISRDVYDLDPDKVRAHTRSANASEKDARAAVYGAVKRVLTDRDIVILDGLNYIKGWRYQLHCESKAVRTPSVVLQIGCGVDRARGINEERLRSREEAAATTSTAAARSEAEAKADEDAMGENEEVEEQPYDKENWENLVFRYEEPNPMTRWDSPLFTLIWDDDETQAGKVFDDIWDAVAGTGRKVVKPNQATVQRSRDAGGDYLYVLDRETQDVVKKILEGQGDEEGGEVKIPRGGGSSSGAGEDLVVQLPGRKVGLPQLQRLRRAFVGLNRGGIGLEGVGNFSSDRMRESFVGYLNDSFEKEG
;
A
#
# COMPACT_ATOMS: atom_id res chain seq x y z
N MET A 1 -5.74 -2.86 5.19
CA MET A 1 -5.90 -4.29 4.92
C MET A 1 -5.63 -4.49 3.42
N PRO A 2 -5.25 -5.71 3.03
CA PRO A 2 -4.13 -5.99 2.16
C PRO A 2 -4.27 -5.65 0.68
N LEU A 3 -3.12 -5.48 0.04
CA LEU A 3 -2.98 -5.63 -1.40
C LEU A 3 -2.44 -7.04 -1.72
N ILE A 4 -3.19 -7.82 -2.50
CA ILE A 4 -2.77 -9.13 -3.01
C ILE A 4 -2.40 -8.94 -4.48
N ILE A 5 -1.10 -9.07 -4.80
CA ILE A 5 -0.58 -8.87 -6.15
C ILE A 5 -0.44 -10.24 -6.81
N VAL A 6 -1.33 -10.56 -7.74
CA VAL A 6 -1.22 -11.80 -8.54
C VAL A 6 -0.19 -11.59 -9.64
N SER A 7 0.71 -12.54 -9.87
CA SER A 7 1.71 -12.46 -10.93
C SER A 7 1.93 -13.80 -11.62
N GLY A 8 2.27 -13.78 -12.90
CA GLY A 8 2.50 -14.97 -13.69
C GLY A 8 2.61 -14.66 -15.17
N LEU A 9 2.98 -15.66 -15.96
CA LEU A 9 3.07 -15.54 -17.42
C LEU A 9 1.72 -15.14 -18.04
N PRO A 10 1.70 -14.59 -19.26
CA PRO A 10 0.46 -14.50 -20.03
C PRO A 10 -0.18 -15.88 -20.14
N THR A 11 -1.51 -15.95 -20.10
CA THR A 11 -2.29 -17.21 -20.14
C THR A 11 -1.91 -18.28 -19.10
N SER A 12 -1.25 -17.90 -17.99
CA SER A 12 -0.84 -18.83 -16.93
C SER A 12 -1.91 -19.21 -15.91
N GLY A 13 -3.17 -18.78 -16.09
CA GLY A 13 -4.26 -19.15 -15.18
C GLY A 13 -4.44 -18.20 -13.98
N LYS A 14 -3.84 -17.01 -14.05
CA LYS A 14 -3.94 -15.94 -13.04
C LYS A 14 -5.39 -15.66 -12.65
N THR A 15 -6.23 -15.37 -13.63
CA THR A 15 -7.65 -15.06 -13.44
C THR A 15 -8.41 -16.22 -12.79
N HIS A 16 -8.15 -17.46 -13.20
CA HIS A 16 -8.76 -18.64 -12.59
C HIS A 16 -8.43 -18.74 -11.09
N ARG A 17 -7.14 -18.64 -10.73
CA ARG A 17 -6.71 -18.69 -9.32
C ARG A 17 -7.14 -17.46 -8.52
N ALA A 18 -7.20 -16.29 -9.15
CA ALA A 18 -7.65 -15.06 -8.52
C ALA A 18 -9.16 -15.11 -8.18
N LYS A 19 -10.00 -15.66 -9.08
CA LYS A 19 -11.43 -15.90 -8.80
C LYS A 19 -11.63 -16.94 -7.69
N GLN A 20 -10.85 -18.02 -7.68
CA GLN A 20 -10.87 -18.99 -6.58
C GLN A 20 -10.52 -18.34 -5.24
N LEU A 21 -9.45 -17.54 -5.20
CA LEU A 21 -9.06 -16.78 -4.02
C LEU A 21 -10.14 -15.78 -3.59
N GLN A 22 -10.74 -15.05 -4.54
CA GLN A 22 -11.83 -14.12 -4.26
C GLN A 22 -13.02 -14.83 -3.59
N ALA A 23 -13.44 -15.97 -4.13
CA ALA A 23 -14.52 -16.78 -3.55
C ALA A 23 -14.16 -17.29 -2.14
N HIS A 24 -12.91 -17.71 -1.93
CA HIS A 24 -12.42 -18.17 -0.62
C HIS A 24 -12.43 -17.05 0.43
N LEU A 25 -11.89 -15.88 0.08
CA LEU A 25 -11.87 -14.71 0.96
C LEU A 25 -13.28 -14.20 1.25
N ALA A 26 -14.18 -14.17 0.26
CA ALA A 26 -15.56 -13.78 0.47
C ALA A 26 -16.27 -14.68 1.51
N LYS A 27 -16.07 -16.00 1.44
CA LYS A 27 -16.58 -16.96 2.43
C LYS A 27 -16.00 -16.69 3.83
N ARG A 28 -14.69 -16.47 3.94
CA ARG A 28 -14.00 -16.15 5.22
C ARG A 28 -14.51 -14.84 5.84
N ILE A 29 -14.70 -13.81 5.03
CA ILE A 29 -15.23 -12.51 5.48
C ILE A 29 -16.66 -12.66 6.00
N ALA A 30 -17.51 -13.42 5.30
CA ALA A 30 -18.88 -13.68 5.72
C ALA A 30 -18.94 -14.49 7.04
N ALA A 31 -18.09 -15.51 7.19
CA ALA A 31 -17.97 -16.28 8.43
C ALA A 31 -17.52 -15.40 9.61
N ALA A 32 -16.49 -14.57 9.41
CA ALA A 32 -16.00 -13.64 10.43
C ALA A 32 -17.06 -12.60 10.85
N ALA A 33 -17.96 -12.21 9.93
CA ALA A 33 -19.07 -11.33 10.25
C ALA A 33 -20.13 -12.02 11.14
N ALA A 34 -20.38 -13.31 10.94
CA ALA A 34 -21.35 -14.09 11.72
C ALA A 34 -20.89 -14.35 13.16
N ASP A 35 -19.59 -14.53 13.39
CA ASP A 35 -19.02 -14.78 14.72
C ASP A 35 -18.92 -13.50 15.59
N SER A 36 -19.00 -12.31 14.96
CA SER A 36 -18.89 -11.04 15.68
C SER A 36 -20.20 -10.67 16.38
N SER A 37 -20.29 -10.91 17.68
CA SER A 37 -21.45 -10.59 18.54
C SER A 37 -21.68 -9.08 18.80
N SER A 38 -20.97 -8.21 18.07
CA SER A 38 -21.00 -6.75 18.29
C SER A 38 -22.09 -6.07 17.45
N SER A 39 -22.72 -5.04 18.02
CA SER A 39 -23.87 -4.29 17.48
C SER A 39 -23.73 -3.66 16.08
N SER A 40 -22.56 -3.72 15.43
CA SER A 40 -22.36 -3.25 14.06
C SER A 40 -22.49 -4.41 13.06
N LYS A 41 -23.61 -4.49 12.34
CA LYS A 41 -23.92 -5.49 11.29
C LYS A 41 -23.03 -5.44 10.03
N GLN A 42 -21.86 -4.80 10.07
CA GLN A 42 -21.00 -4.63 8.89
C GLN A 42 -19.89 -5.68 8.89
N PRO A 43 -19.59 -6.32 7.73
CA PRO A 43 -18.50 -7.26 7.63
C PRO A 43 -17.18 -6.57 7.97
N PRO A 44 -16.22 -7.28 8.61
CA PRO A 44 -14.98 -6.68 9.07
C PRO A 44 -14.10 -6.16 7.91
N TYR A 45 -14.33 -6.66 6.69
CA TYR A 45 -13.56 -6.30 5.50
C TYR A 45 -14.48 -6.12 4.29
N ARG A 46 -14.07 -5.25 3.37
CA ARG A 46 -14.62 -5.19 2.00
C ARG A 46 -13.63 -5.85 1.04
N LEU A 47 -14.13 -6.51 0.00
CA LEU A 47 -13.32 -7.22 -0.98
C LEU A 47 -13.45 -6.53 -2.35
N HIS A 48 -12.32 -6.20 -2.95
CA HIS A 48 -12.22 -5.61 -4.29
C HIS A 48 -11.42 -6.52 -5.20
N TYR A 49 -11.90 -6.67 -6.43
CA TYR A 49 -11.19 -7.38 -7.49
C TYR A 49 -10.92 -6.39 -8.63
N ILE A 50 -9.65 -6.24 -8.99
CA ILE A 50 -9.20 -5.34 -10.06
C ILE A 50 -8.35 -6.17 -11.02
N SER A 51 -8.70 -6.11 -12.30
CA SER A 51 -7.93 -6.68 -13.40
C SER A 51 -7.89 -5.73 -14.60
N ASP A 52 -7.01 -6.03 -15.56
CA ASP A 52 -6.97 -5.30 -16.83
C ASP A 52 -8.35 -5.31 -17.51
N SER A 53 -9.05 -6.45 -17.49
CA SER A 53 -10.41 -6.59 -18.03
C SER A 53 -11.41 -5.68 -17.32
N THR A 54 -11.41 -5.64 -15.98
CA THR A 54 -12.33 -4.75 -15.22
C THR A 54 -12.10 -3.26 -15.47
N LEU A 55 -10.91 -2.90 -15.96
CA LEU A 55 -10.53 -1.54 -16.31
C LEU A 55 -10.60 -1.28 -17.83
N SER A 56 -11.13 -2.23 -18.60
CA SER A 56 -11.20 -2.19 -20.06
C SER A 56 -9.85 -1.94 -20.74
N ILE A 57 -8.78 -2.45 -20.13
CA ILE A 57 -7.41 -2.38 -20.65
C ILE A 57 -7.19 -3.59 -21.56
N SER A 58 -7.23 -3.38 -22.86
CA SER A 58 -6.93 -4.47 -23.82
C SER A 58 -5.44 -4.85 -23.79
N ARG A 59 -5.14 -6.11 -24.11
CA ARG A 59 -3.81 -6.74 -24.07
C ARG A 59 -2.81 -6.16 -25.07
N ASP A 60 -3.27 -5.45 -26.09
CA ASP A 60 -2.38 -4.84 -27.09
C ASP A 60 -1.55 -3.71 -26.49
N VAL A 61 -1.93 -3.18 -25.30
CA VAL A 61 -1.12 -2.15 -24.61
C VAL A 61 0.29 -2.65 -24.26
N TYR A 62 0.47 -3.97 -24.19
CA TYR A 62 1.74 -4.64 -23.94
C TYR A 62 2.54 -4.92 -25.22
N ASP A 63 1.95 -4.69 -26.40
CA ASP A 63 2.70 -4.84 -27.64
C ASP A 63 3.69 -3.67 -27.78
N LEU A 64 4.95 -4.01 -28.03
CA LEU A 64 6.05 -3.05 -28.17
C LEU A 64 6.31 -2.69 -29.64
N ASP A 65 5.56 -3.28 -30.56
CA ASP A 65 5.62 -2.97 -31.99
C ASP A 65 5.17 -1.52 -32.26
N PRO A 66 6.06 -0.65 -32.78
CA PRO A 66 5.72 0.73 -33.10
C PRO A 66 4.62 0.86 -34.18
N ASP A 67 4.43 -0.16 -35.03
CA ASP A 67 3.46 -0.13 -36.12
C ASP A 67 2.03 -0.50 -35.66
N LYS A 68 1.89 -1.12 -34.49
CA LYS A 68 0.61 -1.51 -33.87
C LYS A 68 0.12 -0.54 -32.79
N VAL A 69 0.82 0.57 -32.59
CA VAL A 69 0.48 1.55 -31.56
C VAL A 69 -0.89 2.18 -31.84
N ARG A 70 -1.76 2.19 -30.83
CA ARG A 70 -3.08 2.81 -30.93
C ARG A 70 -2.99 4.30 -31.28
N ALA A 71 -3.94 4.76 -32.08
CA ALA A 71 -4.09 6.18 -32.38
C ALA A 71 -4.10 7.02 -31.08
N HIS A 72 -3.46 8.19 -31.15
CA HIS A 72 -3.30 9.12 -30.01
C HIS A 72 -2.47 8.60 -28.82
N THR A 73 -1.81 7.45 -28.95
CA THR A 73 -0.79 7.01 -27.99
C THR A 73 0.58 7.50 -28.43
N ARG A 74 1.37 8.05 -27.51
CA ARG A 74 2.68 8.65 -27.84
C ARG A 74 3.69 7.64 -28.39
N SER A 75 3.70 6.41 -27.87
CA SER A 75 4.57 5.31 -28.30
C SER A 75 4.10 3.98 -27.70
N ALA A 76 4.61 2.86 -28.20
CA ALA A 76 4.33 1.53 -27.65
C ALA A 76 4.75 1.40 -26.16
N ASN A 77 5.85 2.03 -25.77
CA ASN A 77 6.26 2.06 -24.37
C ASN A 77 5.33 2.92 -23.49
N ALA A 78 4.63 3.89 -24.10
CA ALA A 78 3.69 4.76 -23.37
C ALA A 78 2.37 4.04 -23.08
N SER A 79 1.86 3.20 -23.98
CA SER A 79 0.60 2.46 -23.74
C SER A 79 0.67 1.62 -22.47
N GLU A 80 1.75 0.84 -22.29
CA GLU A 80 1.89 0.03 -21.08
C GLU A 80 2.05 0.90 -19.83
N LYS A 81 2.78 2.02 -19.94
CA LYS A 81 2.94 2.96 -18.83
C LYS A 81 1.59 3.55 -18.40
N ASP A 82 0.75 3.91 -19.35
CA ASP A 82 -0.57 4.48 -19.11
C ASP A 82 -1.53 3.42 -18.54
N ALA A 83 -1.44 2.17 -19.00
CA ALA A 83 -2.14 1.03 -18.41
C ALA A 83 -1.76 0.84 -16.93
N ARG A 84 -0.46 0.85 -16.62
CA ARG A 84 0.01 0.80 -15.21
C ARG A 84 -0.48 1.99 -14.39
N ALA A 85 -0.57 3.18 -14.97
CA ALA A 85 -1.12 4.35 -14.29
C ALA A 85 -2.62 4.19 -13.99
N ALA A 86 -3.40 3.63 -14.92
CA ALA A 86 -4.81 3.33 -14.72
C ALA A 86 -5.03 2.30 -13.61
N VAL A 87 -4.29 1.19 -13.65
CA VAL A 87 -4.30 0.16 -12.59
C VAL A 87 -3.90 0.74 -11.25
N TYR A 88 -2.82 1.53 -11.20
CA TYR A 88 -2.36 2.18 -9.98
C TYR A 88 -3.44 3.10 -9.39
N GLY A 89 -4.09 3.91 -10.24
CA GLY A 89 -5.21 4.77 -9.84
C GLY A 89 -6.40 3.98 -9.29
N ALA A 90 -6.75 2.85 -9.91
CA ALA A 90 -7.83 1.98 -9.45
C ALA A 90 -7.54 1.39 -8.08
N VAL A 91 -6.35 0.79 -7.89
CA VAL A 91 -5.92 0.23 -6.60
C VAL A 91 -5.91 1.32 -5.52
N LYS A 92 -5.28 2.47 -5.81
CA LYS A 92 -5.15 3.58 -4.85
C LYS A 92 -6.48 4.13 -4.35
N ARG A 93 -7.52 4.14 -5.18
CA ARG A 93 -8.86 4.62 -4.78
C ARG A 93 -9.54 3.75 -3.73
N VAL A 94 -9.27 2.44 -3.74
CA VAL A 94 -9.94 1.47 -2.86
C VAL A 94 -9.05 0.98 -1.72
N LEU A 95 -7.73 1.20 -1.80
CA LEU A 95 -6.79 0.69 -0.82
C LEU A 95 -6.92 1.46 0.49
N THR A 96 -7.49 0.82 1.50
CA THR A 96 -7.61 1.38 2.86
C THR A 96 -7.18 0.37 3.91
N ASP A 97 -7.25 0.78 5.18
CA ASP A 97 -7.02 -0.12 6.28
C ASP A 97 -8.10 -1.19 6.43
N ARG A 98 -9.27 -1.14 5.76
CA ARG A 98 -10.41 -2.10 5.85
C ARG A 98 -10.78 -2.84 4.55
N ASP A 99 -10.07 -2.57 3.48
CA ASP A 99 -10.33 -3.16 2.15
C ASP A 99 -9.27 -4.21 1.81
N ILE A 100 -9.67 -5.38 1.35
CA ILE A 100 -8.81 -6.38 0.71
C ILE A 100 -8.90 -6.16 -0.79
N VAL A 101 -7.77 -5.97 -1.47
CA VAL A 101 -7.72 -5.74 -2.91
C VAL A 101 -6.95 -6.87 -3.57
N ILE A 102 -7.61 -7.64 -4.45
CA ILE A 102 -6.98 -8.60 -5.34
C ILE A 102 -6.68 -7.88 -6.65
N LEU A 103 -5.39 -7.78 -6.99
CA LEU A 103 -4.94 -7.26 -8.27
C LEU A 103 -4.55 -8.42 -9.20
N ASP A 104 -5.47 -8.78 -10.10
CA ASP A 104 -5.24 -9.76 -11.15
C ASP A 104 -4.68 -9.10 -12.41
N GLY A 105 -3.37 -9.20 -12.58
CA GLY A 105 -2.69 -8.70 -13.77
C GLY A 105 -1.40 -9.48 -14.00
N LEU A 106 -0.68 -9.17 -15.08
CA LEU A 106 0.63 -9.79 -15.31
C LEU A 106 1.61 -9.48 -14.16
N ASN A 107 1.63 -8.21 -13.74
CA ASN A 107 2.48 -7.69 -12.66
C ASN A 107 3.95 -8.16 -12.78
N TYR A 108 4.42 -8.27 -14.02
CA TYR A 108 5.63 -9.01 -14.39
C TYR A 108 6.93 -8.22 -14.18
N ILE A 109 6.84 -6.91 -13.93
CA ILE A 109 7.99 -6.04 -13.71
C ILE A 109 8.22 -5.87 -12.20
N LYS A 110 9.43 -6.13 -11.72
CA LYS A 110 9.84 -5.94 -10.31
C LYS A 110 9.66 -4.50 -9.84
N GLY A 111 10.04 -3.54 -10.68
CA GLY A 111 9.87 -2.11 -10.38
C GLY A 111 8.39 -1.72 -10.17
N TRP A 112 7.49 -2.36 -10.91
CA TRP A 112 6.04 -2.18 -10.76
C TRP A 112 5.50 -2.82 -9.48
N ARG A 113 5.91 -4.06 -9.16
CA ARG A 113 5.56 -4.69 -7.88
C ARG A 113 6.09 -3.89 -6.69
N TYR A 114 7.29 -3.33 -6.79
CA TYR A 114 7.84 -2.41 -5.79
C TYR A 114 7.00 -1.14 -5.61
N GLN A 115 6.48 -0.55 -6.69
CA GLN A 115 5.59 0.61 -6.62
C GLN A 115 4.30 0.27 -5.86
N LEU A 116 3.67 -0.86 -6.16
CA LEU A 116 2.47 -1.36 -5.46
C LEU A 116 2.73 -1.64 -3.97
N HIS A 117 3.89 -2.23 -3.66
CA HIS A 117 4.34 -2.42 -2.27
C HIS A 117 4.53 -1.08 -1.53
N CYS A 118 5.05 -0.06 -2.21
CA CYS A 118 5.21 1.26 -1.59
C CYS A 118 3.86 1.92 -1.32
N GLU A 119 2.87 1.74 -2.20
CA GLU A 119 1.52 2.29 -2.01
C GLU A 119 0.81 1.64 -0.83
N SER A 120 0.83 0.31 -0.75
CA SER A 120 0.30 -0.42 0.40
C SER A 120 0.99 -0.01 1.70
N LYS A 121 2.31 0.14 1.68
CA LYS A 121 3.07 0.65 2.83
C LYS A 121 2.66 2.09 3.21
N ALA A 122 2.38 2.96 2.24
CA ALA A 122 1.97 4.34 2.50
C ALA A 122 0.64 4.40 3.26
N VAL A 123 -0.31 3.53 2.92
CA VAL A 123 -1.61 3.42 3.61
C VAL A 123 -1.59 2.40 4.77
N ARG A 124 -0.40 2.03 5.25
CA ARG A 124 -0.17 1.16 6.42
C ARG A 124 -0.84 -0.21 6.31
N THR A 125 -0.89 -0.75 5.10
CA THR A 125 -1.48 -2.05 4.82
C THR A 125 -0.45 -3.08 4.36
N PRO A 126 -0.56 -4.35 4.77
CA PRO A 126 0.27 -5.42 4.22
C PRO A 126 0.06 -5.58 2.71
N SER A 127 1.10 -6.05 2.03
CA SER A 127 1.03 -6.53 0.65
C SER A 127 1.61 -7.93 0.59
N VAL A 128 1.03 -8.78 -0.24
CA VAL A 128 1.56 -10.12 -0.53
C VAL A 128 1.62 -10.34 -2.03
N VAL A 129 2.48 -11.24 -2.49
CA VAL A 129 2.54 -11.65 -3.90
C VAL A 129 2.06 -13.09 -4.01
N LEU A 130 1.16 -13.34 -4.95
CA LEU A 130 0.72 -14.68 -5.34
C LEU A 130 1.21 -14.96 -6.76
N GLN A 131 2.23 -15.80 -6.88
CA GLN A 131 2.75 -16.25 -8.17
C GLN A 131 1.98 -17.48 -8.65
N ILE A 132 1.48 -17.44 -9.89
CA ILE A 132 0.90 -18.59 -10.56
C ILE A 132 1.94 -19.23 -11.47
N GLY A 133 2.44 -20.38 -11.06
CA GLY A 133 3.40 -21.21 -11.79
C GLY A 133 2.72 -22.02 -12.89
N CYS A 134 3.08 -21.73 -14.14
CA CYS A 134 2.67 -22.52 -15.30
C CYS A 134 3.87 -22.66 -16.23
N GLY A 135 4.11 -23.86 -16.77
CA GLY A 135 5.15 -24.07 -17.76
C GLY A 135 4.87 -23.26 -19.03
N VAL A 136 5.93 -22.72 -19.66
CA VAL A 136 5.83 -21.89 -20.86
C VAL A 136 5.05 -22.58 -21.97
N ASP A 137 5.32 -23.87 -22.22
CA ASP A 137 4.65 -24.62 -23.29
C ASP A 137 3.14 -24.78 -23.04
N ARG A 138 2.73 -24.98 -21.79
CA ARG A 138 1.32 -25.07 -21.42
C ARG A 138 0.63 -23.71 -21.59
N ALA A 139 1.25 -22.65 -21.07
CA ALA A 139 0.72 -21.30 -21.22
C ALA A 139 0.61 -20.88 -22.71
N ARG A 140 1.59 -21.28 -23.54
CA ARG A 140 1.59 -21.08 -24.99
C ARG A 140 0.42 -21.82 -25.64
N GLY A 141 0.24 -23.10 -25.33
CA GLY A 141 -0.85 -23.92 -25.86
C GLY A 141 -2.23 -23.33 -25.59
N ILE A 142 -2.45 -22.78 -24.38
CA ILE A 142 -3.69 -22.07 -24.04
C ILE A 142 -3.88 -20.80 -24.88
N ASN A 143 -2.80 -20.05 -25.14
CA ASN A 143 -2.90 -18.87 -26.00
C ASN A 143 -3.21 -19.24 -27.45
N GLU A 144 -2.61 -20.32 -27.97
CA GLU A 144 -2.88 -20.84 -29.31
C GLU A 144 -4.31 -21.37 -29.46
N GLU A 145 -4.85 -22.02 -28.44
CA GLU A 145 -6.26 -22.43 -28.40
C GLU A 145 -7.18 -21.22 -28.46
N ARG A 146 -6.92 -20.19 -27.64
CA ARG A 146 -7.70 -18.93 -27.67
C ARG A 146 -7.60 -18.20 -29.01
N LEU A 147 -6.42 -18.21 -29.65
CA LEU A 147 -6.25 -17.64 -31.00
C LEU A 147 -7.11 -18.37 -32.02
N ARG A 148 -7.13 -19.71 -31.97
CA ARG A 148 -7.94 -20.55 -32.86
C ARG A 148 -9.43 -20.31 -32.65
N SER A 149 -9.90 -20.27 -31.41
CA SER A 149 -11.29 -19.97 -31.09
C SER A 149 -11.71 -18.58 -31.59
N ARG A 150 -10.82 -17.58 -31.51
CA ARG A 150 -11.06 -16.24 -32.07
C ARG A 150 -11.20 -16.28 -33.60
N GLU A 151 -10.33 -17.02 -34.29
CA GLU A 151 -10.38 -17.18 -35.74
C GLU A 151 -11.65 -17.91 -36.20
N GLU A 152 -12.05 -18.96 -35.49
CA GLU A 152 -13.30 -19.71 -35.74
C GLU A 152 -14.55 -18.84 -35.52
N ALA A 153 -14.56 -18.03 -34.45
CA ALA A 153 -15.63 -17.08 -34.18
C ALA A 153 -15.71 -15.98 -35.25
N ALA A 154 -14.56 -15.45 -35.69
CA ALA A 154 -14.50 -14.46 -36.76
C ALA A 154 -14.98 -15.03 -38.11
N ALA A 155 -14.61 -16.28 -38.44
CA ALA A 155 -15.06 -16.96 -39.65
C ALA A 155 -16.60 -17.17 -39.65
N THR A 156 -17.16 -17.57 -38.52
CA THR A 156 -18.61 -17.76 -38.33
C THR A 156 -19.37 -16.42 -38.40
N THR A 157 -18.80 -15.36 -37.83
CA THR A 157 -19.39 -14.01 -37.90
C THR A 157 -19.36 -13.43 -39.31
N SER A 158 -18.28 -13.67 -40.08
CA SER A 158 -18.19 -13.24 -41.49
C SER A 158 -19.22 -13.91 -42.40
N THR A 159 -19.63 -15.16 -42.07
CA THR A 159 -20.67 -15.90 -42.79
C THR A 159 -22.09 -15.53 -42.33
N ALA A 160 -22.27 -15.10 -41.08
CA ALA A 160 -23.53 -14.59 -40.55
C ALA A 160 -23.81 -13.13 -40.96
N ALA A 161 -22.78 -12.28 -41.06
CA ALA A 161 -22.87 -10.90 -41.55
C ALA A 161 -23.29 -10.85 -43.03
N ALA A 162 -22.98 -11.88 -43.82
CA ALA A 162 -23.50 -12.05 -45.18
C ALA A 162 -24.99 -12.47 -45.23
N ARG A 163 -25.63 -12.79 -44.09
CA ARG A 163 -27.01 -13.31 -44.00
C ARG A 163 -27.97 -12.48 -43.15
N SER A 164 -27.55 -11.38 -42.52
CA SER A 164 -28.45 -10.59 -41.66
C SER A 164 -28.14 -9.09 -41.66
N GLU A 165 -28.66 -8.38 -42.67
CA GLU A 165 -28.94 -6.93 -42.60
C GLU A 165 -30.30 -6.62 -41.94
N ALA A 166 -30.88 -7.56 -41.18
CA ALA A 166 -32.16 -7.35 -40.54
C ALA A 166 -32.08 -7.72 -39.05
N GLU A 167 -32.44 -6.74 -38.23
CA GLU A 167 -32.77 -6.81 -36.81
C GLU A 167 -31.61 -6.67 -35.82
N ALA A 168 -31.23 -5.41 -35.58
CA ALA A 168 -30.58 -4.99 -34.35
C ALA A 168 -31.64 -4.79 -33.24
N LYS A 169 -31.54 -5.57 -32.17
CA LYS A 169 -31.99 -5.15 -30.85
C LYS A 169 -31.01 -5.62 -29.79
N ALA A 170 -30.57 -4.64 -29.01
CA ALA A 170 -29.73 -4.76 -27.84
C ALA A 170 -30.46 -5.49 -26.71
N ASP A 171 -29.72 -6.32 -25.98
CA ASP A 171 -29.95 -6.54 -24.56
C ASP A 171 -28.58 -6.63 -23.87
N GLU A 172 -28.40 -5.82 -22.84
CA GLU A 172 -27.17 -5.66 -22.06
C GLU A 172 -27.07 -6.78 -21.01
N ASP A 173 -26.19 -7.74 -21.21
CA ASP A 173 -25.80 -8.73 -20.20
C ASP A 173 -24.34 -8.51 -19.75
N ALA A 174 -24.17 -7.58 -18.81
CA ALA A 174 -22.87 -7.16 -18.26
C ALA A 174 -22.04 -8.27 -17.58
N MET A 175 -22.58 -9.48 -17.43
CA MET A 175 -21.89 -10.61 -16.79
C MET A 175 -21.27 -11.59 -17.80
N GLY A 176 -21.81 -11.67 -19.03
CA GLY A 176 -21.23 -12.45 -20.13
C GLY A 176 -20.08 -11.73 -20.85
N GLU A 177 -20.19 -10.40 -21.01
CA GLU A 177 -19.16 -9.58 -21.66
C GLU A 177 -17.80 -9.64 -20.93
N ASN A 178 -17.81 -9.76 -19.61
CA ASN A 178 -16.57 -9.79 -18.83
C ASN A 178 -15.79 -11.11 -18.99
N GLU A 179 -16.47 -12.25 -19.16
CA GLU A 179 -15.80 -13.54 -19.38
C GLU A 179 -15.18 -13.61 -20.78
N GLU A 180 -15.88 -13.10 -21.80
CA GLU A 180 -15.34 -13.01 -23.17
C GLU A 180 -14.08 -12.13 -23.27
N VAL A 181 -14.00 -11.05 -22.47
CA VAL A 181 -12.81 -10.18 -22.41
C VAL A 181 -11.64 -10.85 -21.67
N GLU A 182 -11.91 -11.63 -20.63
CA GLU A 182 -10.89 -12.40 -19.87
C GLU A 182 -10.30 -13.58 -20.66
N GLU A 183 -11.02 -14.05 -21.67
CA GLU A 183 -10.59 -15.15 -22.54
C GLU A 183 -9.89 -14.70 -23.82
N GLN A 184 -9.83 -13.40 -24.13
CA GLN A 184 -9.15 -12.91 -25.33
C GLN A 184 -7.71 -13.46 -25.45
N PRO A 185 -7.23 -13.79 -26.65
CA PRO A 185 -5.84 -14.19 -26.85
C PRO A 185 -4.88 -12.99 -26.82
N TYR A 186 -3.58 -13.27 -26.69
CA TYR A 186 -2.51 -12.34 -27.05
C TYR A 186 -2.03 -12.67 -28.46
N ASP A 187 -1.62 -11.65 -29.22
CA ASP A 187 -0.84 -11.86 -30.44
C ASP A 187 0.42 -12.67 -30.14
N LYS A 188 0.81 -13.57 -31.06
CA LYS A 188 1.93 -14.52 -30.84
C LYS A 188 3.23 -13.80 -30.47
N GLU A 189 3.60 -12.78 -31.22
CA GLU A 189 4.84 -12.02 -30.98
C GLU A 189 4.80 -11.25 -29.65
N ASN A 190 3.66 -10.63 -29.33
CA ASN A 190 3.46 -9.97 -28.04
C ASN A 190 3.58 -10.98 -26.88
N TRP A 191 2.97 -12.17 -27.03
CA TRP A 191 3.02 -13.24 -26.03
C TRP A 191 4.46 -13.71 -25.76
N GLU A 192 5.23 -14.03 -26.81
CA GLU A 192 6.62 -14.47 -26.67
C GLU A 192 7.49 -13.35 -26.05
N ASN A 193 7.30 -12.11 -26.50
CA ASN A 193 7.99 -10.96 -25.93
C ASN A 193 7.64 -10.75 -24.45
N LEU A 194 6.40 -11.04 -24.04
CA LEU A 194 5.95 -10.91 -22.65
C LEU A 194 6.57 -11.99 -21.76
N VAL A 195 6.68 -13.22 -22.25
CA VAL A 195 7.36 -14.30 -21.55
C VAL A 195 8.85 -13.98 -21.39
N PHE A 196 9.50 -13.49 -22.44
CA PHE A 196 10.93 -13.17 -22.41
C PHE A 196 11.29 -12.10 -21.35
N ARG A 197 10.42 -11.10 -21.18
CA ARG A 197 10.65 -9.98 -20.22
C ARG A 197 10.01 -10.20 -18.84
N TYR A 198 9.47 -11.38 -18.57
CA TYR A 198 8.86 -11.70 -17.29
C TYR A 198 9.93 -11.78 -16.19
N GLU A 199 9.80 -10.97 -15.14
CA GLU A 199 10.71 -10.99 -13.99
C GLU A 199 10.06 -11.75 -12.83
N GLU A 200 10.54 -12.97 -12.57
CA GLU A 200 10.03 -13.83 -11.49
C GLU A 200 10.04 -13.13 -10.11
N PRO A 201 8.94 -13.21 -9.35
CA PRO A 201 8.91 -12.76 -7.96
C PRO A 201 10.02 -13.37 -7.11
N ASN A 202 10.76 -12.55 -6.37
CA ASN A 202 11.88 -13.02 -5.57
C ASN A 202 11.59 -12.87 -4.06
N PRO A 203 11.44 -13.98 -3.30
CA PRO A 203 11.07 -13.95 -1.89
C PRO A 203 12.13 -13.29 -0.99
N MET A 204 13.37 -13.15 -1.47
CA MET A 204 14.43 -12.43 -0.74
C MET A 204 14.25 -10.92 -0.76
N THR A 205 13.43 -10.40 -1.69
CA THR A 205 13.15 -8.97 -1.76
C THR A 205 11.94 -8.60 -0.90
N ARG A 206 12.06 -7.50 -0.16
CA ARG A 206 11.02 -7.04 0.78
C ARG A 206 9.67 -6.71 0.17
N TRP A 207 9.63 -6.40 -1.13
CA TRP A 207 8.40 -6.02 -1.83
C TRP A 207 7.69 -7.21 -2.49
N ASP A 208 8.40 -8.30 -2.78
CA ASP A 208 7.81 -9.55 -3.23
C ASP A 208 7.51 -10.51 -2.06
N SER A 209 7.90 -10.16 -0.83
CA SER A 209 7.68 -10.95 0.39
C SER A 209 6.52 -10.41 1.24
N PRO A 210 5.61 -11.26 1.76
CA PRO A 210 5.59 -12.73 1.60
C PRO A 210 5.13 -13.15 0.19
N LEU A 211 5.81 -14.16 -0.34
CA LEU A 211 5.54 -14.78 -1.64
C LEU A 211 4.83 -16.11 -1.44
N PHE A 212 3.69 -16.27 -2.10
CA PHE A 212 2.95 -17.51 -2.21
C PHE A 212 2.98 -17.99 -3.65
N THR A 213 3.02 -19.30 -3.85
CA THR A 213 3.08 -19.90 -5.19
C THR A 213 2.01 -20.97 -5.33
N LEU A 214 1.28 -20.92 -6.44
CA LEU A 214 0.36 -21.97 -6.87
C LEU A 214 0.77 -22.47 -8.25
N ILE A 215 1.00 -23.76 -8.39
CA ILE A 215 1.28 -24.40 -9.67
C ILE A 215 -0.05 -24.75 -10.34
N TRP A 216 -0.05 -24.79 -11.67
CA TRP A 216 -1.24 -25.14 -12.44
C TRP A 216 -1.88 -26.47 -12.00
N ASP A 217 -1.06 -27.48 -11.72
CA ASP A 217 -1.51 -28.82 -11.33
C ASP A 217 -1.94 -28.94 -9.85
N ASP A 218 -1.82 -27.87 -9.05
CA ASP A 218 -2.25 -27.90 -7.65
C ASP A 218 -3.77 -28.11 -7.57
N ASP A 219 -4.20 -29.09 -6.78
CA ASP A 219 -5.61 -29.35 -6.56
C ASP A 219 -6.27 -28.24 -5.70
N GLU A 220 -7.60 -28.31 -5.57
CA GLU A 220 -8.35 -27.35 -4.76
C GLU A 220 -7.97 -27.39 -3.27
N THR A 221 -7.49 -28.53 -2.77
CA THR A 221 -7.09 -28.66 -1.36
C THR A 221 -5.79 -27.91 -1.08
N GLN A 222 -4.83 -28.01 -1.99
CA GLN A 222 -3.56 -27.29 -1.91
C GLN A 222 -3.78 -25.79 -2.14
N ALA A 223 -4.61 -25.43 -3.12
CA ALA A 223 -5.01 -24.05 -3.33
C ALA A 223 -5.67 -23.45 -2.08
N GLY A 224 -6.59 -24.20 -1.44
CA GLY A 224 -7.24 -23.80 -0.20
C GLY A 224 -6.26 -23.52 0.94
N LYS A 225 -5.24 -24.37 1.13
CA LYS A 225 -4.19 -24.14 2.14
C LYS A 225 -3.42 -22.84 1.89
N VAL A 226 -3.01 -22.59 0.65
CA VAL A 226 -2.31 -21.35 0.30
C VAL A 226 -3.22 -20.14 0.51
N PHE A 227 -4.52 -20.25 0.21
CA PHE A 227 -5.47 -19.16 0.47
C PHE A 227 -5.68 -18.89 1.96
N ASP A 228 -5.61 -19.93 2.80
CA ASP A 228 -5.61 -19.79 4.25
C ASP A 228 -4.34 -19.11 4.76
N ASP A 229 -3.17 -19.48 4.26
CA ASP A 229 -1.91 -18.81 4.61
C ASP A 229 -1.91 -17.34 4.16
N ILE A 230 -2.48 -17.04 2.98
CA ILE A 230 -2.69 -15.67 2.51
C ILE A 230 -3.62 -14.92 3.47
N TRP A 231 -4.74 -15.52 3.88
CA TRP A 231 -5.67 -14.93 4.85
C TRP A 231 -4.95 -14.58 6.16
N ASP A 232 -4.12 -15.47 6.68
CA ASP A 232 -3.38 -15.26 7.92
C ASP A 232 -2.33 -14.15 7.81
N ALA A 233 -1.67 -14.05 6.65
CA ALA A 233 -0.71 -12.97 6.37
C ALA A 233 -1.38 -11.59 6.29
N VAL A 234 -2.64 -11.54 5.83
CA VAL A 234 -3.29 -10.27 5.47
C VAL A 234 -4.38 -9.78 6.42
N ALA A 235 -5.14 -10.69 7.02
CA ALA A 235 -6.33 -10.43 7.82
C ALA A 235 -6.34 -11.21 9.15
N GLY A 236 -5.59 -12.30 9.27
CA GLY A 236 -5.50 -13.11 10.48
C GLY A 236 -4.60 -12.53 11.57
N THR A 237 -4.45 -13.31 12.66
CA THR A 237 -3.66 -12.96 13.85
C THR A 237 -2.15 -12.85 13.59
N GLY A 238 -1.66 -13.41 12.47
CA GLY A 238 -0.28 -13.33 12.01
C GLY A 238 0.10 -12.02 11.30
N ARG A 239 -0.80 -11.04 11.21
CA ARG A 239 -0.57 -9.78 10.50
C ARG A 239 0.63 -9.02 11.05
N LYS A 240 1.64 -8.82 10.20
CA LYS A 240 2.75 -7.91 10.52
C LYS A 240 2.26 -6.45 10.46
N VAL A 241 2.44 -5.70 11.54
CA VAL A 241 2.12 -4.27 11.58
C VAL A 241 3.04 -3.52 10.62
N VAL A 242 2.47 -2.99 9.54
CA VAL A 242 3.22 -2.24 8.51
C VAL A 242 3.45 -0.82 8.98
N LYS A 243 4.71 -0.48 9.28
CA LYS A 243 5.13 0.88 9.59
C LYS A 243 5.50 1.61 8.28
N PRO A 244 4.89 2.79 8.00
CA PRO A 244 5.19 3.54 6.78
C PRO A 244 6.63 4.05 6.80
N ASN A 245 7.20 4.30 5.60
CA ASN A 245 8.52 4.94 5.51
C ASN A 245 8.40 6.38 6.00
N GLN A 246 9.25 6.79 6.94
CA GLN A 246 9.22 8.14 7.54
C GLN A 246 9.40 9.27 6.50
N ALA A 247 10.03 8.98 5.36
CA ALA A 247 10.21 9.94 4.26
C ALA A 247 8.93 10.20 3.43
N THR A 248 7.93 9.31 3.48
CA THR A 248 6.71 9.38 2.63
C THR A 248 5.43 9.60 3.42
N VAL A 249 5.52 9.76 4.74
CA VAL A 249 4.37 10.18 5.56
C VAL A 249 4.02 11.60 5.15
N GLN A 250 2.85 11.79 4.51
CA GLN A 250 2.31 13.12 4.26
C GLN A 250 2.16 13.80 5.61
N ARG A 251 2.98 14.81 5.84
CA ARG A 251 2.89 15.67 7.02
C ARG A 251 1.52 16.32 6.97
N SER A 252 0.78 16.25 8.07
CA SER A 252 -0.54 16.84 8.17
C SER A 252 -0.54 18.26 7.61
N ARG A 253 -1.54 18.56 6.77
CA ARG A 253 -1.75 19.88 6.15
C ARG A 253 -1.98 21.00 7.17
N ASP A 254 -2.14 20.64 8.45
CA ASP A 254 -2.55 21.54 9.54
C ASP A 254 -1.43 21.85 10.54
N ALA A 255 -0.17 21.61 10.20
CA ALA A 255 0.89 22.41 10.80
C ALA A 255 0.85 23.77 10.10
N GLY A 256 0.04 24.71 10.63
CA GLY A 256 0.18 26.12 10.27
C GLY A 256 1.66 26.46 10.22
N GLY A 257 2.12 27.13 9.16
CA GLY A 257 3.53 27.24 8.75
C GLY A 257 4.53 27.74 9.82
N ASP A 258 4.04 28.02 11.02
CA ASP A 258 4.75 28.45 12.22
C ASP A 258 5.16 27.29 13.17
N TYR A 259 4.77 26.03 12.96
CA TYR A 259 5.07 24.93 13.92
C TYR A 259 6.55 24.83 14.31
N LEU A 260 7.45 24.86 13.33
CA LEU A 260 8.89 24.76 13.61
C LEU A 260 9.42 25.99 14.33
N TYR A 261 8.86 27.16 14.04
CA TYR A 261 9.20 28.40 14.72
C TYR A 261 8.73 28.38 16.17
N VAL A 262 7.48 27.97 16.42
CA VAL A 262 6.94 27.81 17.78
C VAL A 262 7.73 26.77 18.55
N LEU A 263 8.03 25.61 17.97
CA LEU A 263 8.84 24.56 18.61
C LEU A 263 10.24 25.06 19.02
N ASP A 264 10.94 25.75 18.12
CA ASP A 264 12.27 26.30 18.43
C ASP A 264 12.19 27.40 19.50
N ARG A 265 11.17 28.27 19.43
CA ARG A 265 10.93 29.33 20.42
C ARG A 265 10.64 28.75 21.81
N GLU A 266 9.73 27.79 21.92
CA GLU A 266 9.34 27.21 23.21
C GLU A 266 10.48 26.39 23.83
N THR A 267 11.19 25.57 23.03
CA THR A 267 12.34 24.80 23.54
C THR A 267 13.50 25.70 23.96
N GLN A 268 13.72 26.81 23.26
CA GLN A 268 14.73 27.79 23.63
C GLN A 268 14.37 28.53 24.93
N ASP A 269 13.09 28.84 25.16
CA ASP A 269 12.64 29.44 26.43
C ASP A 269 12.86 28.50 27.62
N VAL A 270 12.59 27.19 27.45
CA VAL A 270 12.88 26.19 28.49
C VAL A 270 14.37 26.12 28.81
N VAL A 271 15.25 26.09 27.80
CA VAL A 271 16.71 26.10 28.02
C VAL A 271 17.14 27.35 28.79
N LYS A 272 16.60 28.53 28.45
CA LYS A 272 16.90 29.78 29.16
C LYS A 272 16.50 29.69 30.64
N LYS A 273 15.29 29.21 30.92
CA LYS A 273 14.78 29.06 32.30
C LYS A 273 15.57 28.05 33.13
N ILE A 274 16.06 26.97 32.51
CA ILE A 274 16.95 26.02 33.20
C ILE A 274 18.25 26.70 33.64
N LEU A 275 18.85 27.51 32.76
CA LEU A 275 20.09 28.24 33.08
C LEU A 275 19.88 29.31 34.17
N GLU A 276 18.72 29.98 34.17
CA GLU A 276 18.37 30.97 35.19
C GLU A 276 17.99 30.32 36.54
N GLY A 277 17.38 29.15 36.51
CA GLY A 277 16.95 28.39 37.69
C GLY A 277 18.04 27.49 38.29
N GLN A 278 19.14 27.26 37.58
CA GLN A 278 20.31 26.56 38.13
C GLN A 278 21.01 27.46 39.16
N GLY A 279 20.89 27.07 40.44
CA GLY A 279 21.68 27.66 41.52
C GLY A 279 23.18 27.31 41.43
N ASP A 280 23.95 27.83 42.39
CA ASP A 280 25.38 27.54 42.47
C ASP A 280 25.70 26.13 42.98
N GLU A 281 24.72 25.43 43.53
CA GLU A 281 24.81 24.05 44.01
C GLU A 281 24.68 23.03 42.86
N GLU A 282 25.30 21.87 43.04
CA GLU A 282 25.28 20.79 42.04
C GLU A 282 24.01 19.95 42.17
N GLY A 283 23.22 19.85 41.09
CA GLY A 283 21.94 19.13 41.06
C GLY A 283 20.74 19.95 41.51
N GLY A 284 19.57 19.31 41.61
CA GLY A 284 18.33 19.92 42.08
C GLY A 284 17.19 19.93 41.06
N GLU A 285 16.07 20.54 41.43
CA GLU A 285 14.85 20.63 40.62
C GLU A 285 14.63 22.06 40.12
N VAL A 286 14.38 22.22 38.82
CA VAL A 286 14.00 23.51 38.22
C VAL A 286 12.55 23.48 37.76
N LYS A 287 11.76 24.45 38.21
CA LYS A 287 10.35 24.61 37.82
C LYS A 287 10.22 25.46 36.57
N ILE A 288 9.54 24.93 35.57
CA ILE A 288 9.33 25.53 34.26
C ILE A 288 7.82 25.74 34.04
N PRO A 289 7.35 26.99 33.83
CA PRO A 289 5.94 27.24 33.56
C PRO A 289 5.47 26.53 32.29
N ARG A 290 4.29 25.91 32.36
CA ARG A 290 3.65 25.19 31.25
C ARG A 290 3.35 26.08 30.04
N GLY A 291 3.03 27.37 30.25
CA GLY A 291 2.71 28.32 29.18
C GLY A 291 3.83 29.35 28.92
N GLY A 292 3.99 29.76 27.66
CA GLY A 292 4.98 30.76 27.23
C GLY A 292 4.53 32.22 27.23
N GLY A 293 3.29 32.49 27.63
CA GLY A 293 2.70 33.83 27.70
C GLY A 293 2.19 34.16 29.10
N SER A 294 2.09 35.46 29.38
CA SER A 294 1.57 36.09 30.61
C SER A 294 0.09 35.80 30.94
N SER A 295 -0.52 34.80 30.30
CA SER A 295 -1.83 34.28 30.69
C SER A 295 -1.63 33.17 31.73
N SER A 296 -2.06 33.47 32.94
CA SER A 296 -2.34 32.56 34.05
C SER A 296 -3.34 31.46 33.64
N GLY A 297 -2.88 30.50 32.83
CA GLY A 297 -3.59 29.26 32.53
C GLY A 297 -3.26 28.21 33.60
N ALA A 298 -4.30 27.72 34.27
CA ALA A 298 -4.25 26.79 35.39
C ALA A 298 -3.65 25.42 35.03
N GLY A 299 -2.32 25.31 35.05
CA GLY A 299 -1.60 24.04 34.95
C GLY A 299 -0.37 24.05 35.86
N GLU A 300 -0.10 22.93 36.51
CA GLU A 300 1.06 22.77 37.40
C GLU A 300 2.38 22.97 36.63
N ASP A 301 3.36 23.61 37.26
CA ASP A 301 4.69 23.80 36.70
C ASP A 301 5.36 22.46 36.35
N LEU A 302 6.10 22.45 35.24
CA LEU A 302 6.89 21.30 34.82
C LEU A 302 8.19 21.26 35.63
N VAL A 303 8.60 20.08 36.08
CA VAL A 303 9.81 19.91 36.89
C VAL A 303 10.90 19.26 36.06
N VAL A 304 12.04 19.94 35.93
CA VAL A 304 13.27 19.41 35.34
C VAL A 304 14.17 18.94 36.48
N GLN A 305 14.52 17.66 36.50
CA GLN A 305 15.44 17.08 37.46
C GLN A 305 16.86 17.19 36.90
N LEU A 306 17.70 17.99 37.54
CA LEU A 306 19.08 18.16 37.12
C LEU A 306 19.95 17.00 37.62
N PRO A 307 20.88 16.50 36.80
CA PRO A 307 21.86 15.52 37.25
C PRO A 307 22.74 16.15 38.35
N GLY A 308 23.42 15.33 39.16
CA GLY A 308 24.33 15.76 40.24
C GLY A 308 25.59 16.53 39.81
N ARG A 309 25.51 17.27 38.71
CA ARG A 309 26.53 18.15 38.13
C ARG A 309 25.85 19.32 37.44
N LYS A 310 26.55 20.45 37.31
CA LYS A 310 26.03 21.59 36.54
C LYS A 310 25.91 21.23 35.05
N VAL A 311 24.70 21.35 34.51
CA VAL A 311 24.43 21.21 33.07
C VAL A 311 24.81 22.50 32.35
N GLY A 312 25.80 22.45 31.48
CA GLY A 312 26.23 23.63 30.72
C GLY A 312 25.32 23.95 29.53
N LEU A 313 25.29 25.23 29.12
CA LEU A 313 24.63 25.66 27.87
C LEU A 313 24.98 24.77 26.66
N PRO A 314 26.23 24.32 26.43
CA PRO A 314 26.55 23.45 25.29
C PRO A 314 25.81 22.11 25.31
N GLN A 315 25.61 21.52 26.51
CA GLN A 315 24.91 20.25 26.69
C GLN A 315 23.41 20.43 26.46
N LEU A 316 22.80 21.47 27.05
CA LEU A 316 21.40 21.81 26.82
C LEU A 316 21.11 22.10 25.34
N GLN A 317 22.02 22.82 24.66
CA GLN A 317 21.89 23.10 23.23
C GLN A 317 22.03 21.84 22.37
N ARG A 318 22.88 20.88 22.78
CA ARG A 318 22.99 19.56 22.11
C ARG A 318 21.68 18.79 22.24
N LEU A 319 21.13 18.69 23.46
CA LEU A 319 19.87 18.00 23.74
C LEU A 319 18.69 18.67 23.03
N ARG A 320 18.64 20.01 23.00
CA ARG A 320 17.66 20.80 22.24
C ARG A 320 17.71 20.46 20.76
N ARG A 321 18.89 20.49 20.13
CA ARG A 321 19.04 20.15 18.70
C ARG A 321 18.64 18.72 18.41
N ALA A 322 18.96 17.77 19.29
CA ALA A 322 18.52 16.38 19.16
C ALA A 322 16.99 16.27 19.23
N PHE A 323 16.37 16.89 20.24
CA PHE A 323 14.91 16.91 20.41
C PHE A 323 14.18 17.60 19.26
N VAL A 324 14.64 18.78 18.83
CA VAL A 324 14.10 19.48 17.66
C VAL A 324 14.29 18.63 16.41
N GLY A 325 15.43 17.96 16.24
CA GLY A 325 15.66 17.02 15.14
C GLY A 325 14.66 15.87 15.10
N LEU A 326 14.33 15.29 16.25
CA LEU A 326 13.32 14.24 16.41
C LEU A 326 11.91 14.76 16.08
N ASN A 327 11.59 15.98 16.51
CA ASN A 327 10.26 16.58 16.38
C ASN A 327 10.06 17.46 15.13
N ARG A 328 11.11 17.70 14.34
CA ARG A 328 11.09 18.43 13.06
C ARG A 328 10.24 17.73 12.00
N GLY A 329 10.00 16.43 12.18
CA GLY A 329 9.18 15.60 11.30
C GLY A 329 7.76 15.32 11.79
N GLY A 330 7.35 15.79 12.98
CA GLY A 330 6.03 15.48 13.55
C GLY A 330 5.78 13.98 13.75
N ILE A 331 6.84 13.20 14.02
CA ILE A 331 6.80 11.74 14.08
C ILE A 331 5.96 11.31 15.30
N GLY A 332 4.90 10.51 15.06
CA GLY A 332 4.10 9.88 16.13
C GLY A 332 2.93 10.72 16.68
N LEU A 333 2.63 11.87 16.08
CA LEU A 333 1.67 12.85 16.59
C LEU A 333 0.29 12.84 15.90
N GLU A 334 0.00 11.85 15.06
CA GLU A 334 -1.30 11.74 14.40
C GLU A 334 -2.45 11.34 15.34
N GLY A 335 -2.14 10.72 16.50
CA GLY A 335 -3.13 10.35 17.52
C GLY A 335 -3.31 11.38 18.64
N VAL A 336 -2.45 12.41 18.68
CA VAL A 336 -2.42 13.41 19.73
C VAL A 336 -2.61 14.75 19.01
N GLY A 337 -3.86 15.20 18.91
CA GLY A 337 -4.22 16.42 18.17
C GLY A 337 -3.36 17.64 18.50
N ASN A 338 -3.48 18.72 17.71
CA ASN A 338 -2.69 19.97 17.74
C ASN A 338 -1.68 20.07 18.89
N PHE A 339 -0.40 19.96 18.55
CA PHE A 339 0.70 20.19 19.49
C PHE A 339 0.69 21.67 19.91
N SER A 340 -0.02 21.96 21.00
CA SER A 340 -0.03 23.28 21.62
C SER A 340 1.37 23.60 22.18
N SER A 341 1.65 24.88 22.40
CA SER A 341 2.87 25.33 23.09
C SER A 341 3.11 24.59 24.41
N ASP A 342 2.03 24.27 25.11
CA ASP A 342 2.09 23.64 26.43
C ASP A 342 2.55 22.17 26.31
N ARG A 343 2.04 21.44 25.32
CA ARG A 343 2.46 20.06 25.01
C ARG A 343 3.90 19.99 24.49
N MET A 344 4.35 21.00 23.74
CA MET A 344 5.74 21.11 23.30
C MET A 344 6.69 21.18 24.49
N ARG A 345 6.34 22.00 25.49
CA ARG A 345 7.14 22.16 26.72
C ARG A 345 7.14 20.90 27.56
N GLU A 346 5.98 20.28 27.77
CA GLU A 346 5.86 19.00 28.47
C GLU A 346 6.74 17.91 27.85
N SER A 347 6.64 17.74 26.54
CA SER A 347 7.41 16.74 25.81
C SER A 347 8.92 17.00 25.89
N PHE A 348 9.34 18.26 25.79
CA PHE A 348 10.75 18.60 25.89
C PHE A 348 11.30 18.41 27.31
N VAL A 349 10.55 18.81 28.35
CA VAL A 349 10.95 18.58 29.75
C VAL A 349 11.07 17.09 30.06
N GLY A 350 10.10 16.28 29.62
CA GLY A 350 10.17 14.81 29.76
C GLY A 350 11.42 14.24 29.08
N TYR A 351 11.71 14.66 27.85
CA TYR A 351 12.93 14.25 27.14
C TYR A 351 14.23 14.64 27.86
N LEU A 352 14.27 15.82 28.50
CA LEU A 352 15.43 16.25 29.27
C LEU A 352 15.63 15.37 30.50
N ASN A 353 14.57 15.09 31.26
CA ASN A 353 14.64 14.22 32.44
C ASN A 353 15.12 12.80 32.06
N ASP A 354 14.52 12.20 31.03
CA ASP A 354 14.95 10.89 30.51
C ASP A 354 16.42 10.88 30.04
N SER A 355 16.89 12.01 29.49
CA SER A 355 18.27 12.14 29.02
C SER A 355 19.24 12.32 30.18
N PHE A 356 18.84 13.03 31.23
CA PHE A 356 19.65 13.23 32.43
C PHE A 356 19.73 11.96 33.28
N GLU A 357 18.65 11.18 33.38
CA GLU A 357 18.66 9.87 34.05
C GLU A 357 19.60 8.86 33.37
N LYS A 358 19.77 8.94 32.05
CA LYS A 358 20.67 8.04 31.30
C LYS A 358 22.14 8.49 31.31
N GLU A 359 22.40 9.77 31.55
CA GLU A 359 23.74 10.35 31.57
C GLU A 359 24.32 10.51 33.00
N GLY A 360 23.48 10.39 34.03
CA GLY A 360 23.86 10.29 35.44
C GLY A 360 24.10 8.84 35.86
#